data_AF-A0A970QW81-F1
#
_entry.id   AF-A0A970QW81-F1
#
_cell.length_a   1.000
_cell.length_b   1.000
_cell.length_c   1.000
_cell.angle_alpha   90.00
_cell.angle_beta   90.00
_cell.angle_gamma   90.00
#
_symmetry.space_group_name_H-M   'P 1'
#
loop_
_entity.id
_entity.type
_entity.pdbx_description
1 polymer ?
#
loop_
_entity_poly.entity_id
_entity_poly.type
_entity_poly.pdbx_seq_one_letter_code
_entity_poly.pdbx_strand_id
1 'polypeptide(L)'
;MSISFDGFKEKTLTFKAAAGFDTAGVPVIVSAGNTVNECGIGDSFCGISKSFRNGLAAVQLSGIVTIGYSGTAPSAGYNNLACNGAGKVSVASEGGREYLIVDVNTTKSTVTFLL
;
A
#
# COMPACT_ATOMS: atom_id res chain seq x y z
N MET A 1 26.39 6.68 -7.68
CA MET A 1 25.17 7.51 -7.72
C MET A 1 23.99 6.62 -7.40
N SER A 2 23.13 6.99 -6.44
CA SER A 2 21.92 6.23 -6.08
C SER A 2 20.69 7.03 -6.47
N ILE A 3 19.69 6.36 -7.03
CA ILE A 3 18.37 6.95 -7.27
C ILE A 3 17.59 6.84 -5.95
N SER A 4 16.96 7.93 -5.50
CA SER A 4 16.05 7.92 -4.35
C SER A 4 14.73 8.57 -4.75
N PHE A 5 13.64 7.98 -4.28
CA PHE A 5 12.28 8.45 -4.47
C PHE A 5 11.65 8.93 -3.16
N ASP A 6 12.42 8.91 -2.08
CA ASP A 6 11.92 9.13 -0.72
C ASP A 6 11.39 10.56 -0.55
N GLY A 7 10.25 10.69 0.11
CA GLY A 7 9.63 11.98 0.40
C GLY A 7 8.93 12.66 -0.80
N PHE A 8 8.94 12.08 -2.00
CA PHE A 8 8.21 12.65 -3.14
C PHE A 8 6.70 12.66 -2.86
N LYS A 9 6.14 13.88 -2.67
CA LYS A 9 4.71 14.11 -2.38
C LYS A 9 4.17 13.23 -1.24
N GLU A 10 5.02 12.86 -0.28
CA GLU A 10 4.59 12.04 0.86
C GLU A 10 3.61 12.84 1.72
N LYS A 11 2.37 12.34 1.82
CA LYS A 11 1.35 12.89 2.71
C LYS A 11 0.84 11.77 3.60
N THR A 12 0.92 11.99 4.90
CA THR A 12 0.53 11.00 5.91
C THR A 12 -0.58 11.59 6.79
N LEU A 13 -1.65 10.83 6.98
CA LEU A 13 -2.75 11.16 7.88
C LEU A 13 -2.87 10.11 8.98
N THR A 14 -3.31 10.54 10.16
CA THR A 14 -3.54 9.65 11.30
C THR A 14 -5.00 9.23 11.37
N PHE A 15 -5.24 7.93 11.48
CA PHE A 15 -6.56 7.32 11.61
C PHE A 15 -6.63 6.50 12.90
N LYS A 16 -7.86 6.22 13.36
CA LYS A 16 -8.08 5.18 14.37
C LYS A 16 -7.83 3.82 13.71
N ALA A 17 -7.12 2.93 14.39
CA ALA A 17 -7.06 1.54 13.98
C ALA A 17 -8.35 0.84 14.39
N ALA A 18 -8.88 0.00 13.51
CA ALA A 18 -9.95 -0.90 13.88
C ALA A 18 -9.48 -1.93 14.91
N ALA A 19 -10.43 -2.56 15.61
CA ALA A 19 -10.13 -3.63 16.54
C ALA A 19 -9.42 -4.79 15.80
N GLY A 20 -8.27 -5.22 16.33
CA GLY A 20 -7.45 -6.28 15.73
C GLY A 20 -6.46 -5.82 14.66
N PHE A 21 -6.48 -4.55 14.25
CA PHE A 21 -5.45 -4.00 13.37
C PHE A 21 -4.27 -3.45 14.16
N ASP A 22 -3.10 -4.05 14.00
CA ASP A 22 -1.86 -3.68 14.71
C ASP A 22 -0.60 -3.67 13.83
N THR A 23 -0.77 -3.82 12.52
CA THR A 23 0.35 -4.04 11.60
C THR A 23 0.71 -2.80 10.79
N ALA A 24 2.01 -2.52 10.69
CA ALA A 24 2.57 -1.47 9.83
C ALA A 24 3.16 -2.07 8.55
N GLY A 25 3.31 -1.24 7.52
CA GLY A 25 3.84 -1.61 6.21
C GLY A 25 2.84 -2.33 5.30
N VAL A 26 1.55 -2.25 5.60
CA VAL A 26 0.48 -2.97 4.88
C VAL A 26 -0.49 -2.02 4.18
N PRO A 27 -1.10 -2.43 3.06
CA PRO A 27 -2.13 -1.62 2.42
C PRO A 27 -3.42 -1.64 3.25
N VAL A 28 -4.08 -0.49 3.33
CA VAL A 28 -5.26 -0.31 4.18
C VAL A 28 -6.42 0.31 3.41
N ILE A 29 -7.61 0.12 3.94
CA ILE A 29 -8.84 0.81 3.54
C ILE A 29 -9.33 1.71 4.66
N VAL A 30 -9.86 2.89 4.29
CA VAL A 30 -10.62 3.72 5.23
C VAL A 30 -12.01 3.10 5.41
N SER A 31 -12.39 2.91 6.66
CA SER A 31 -13.72 2.48 7.08
C SER A 31 -14.45 3.61 7.82
N ALA A 32 -15.69 3.37 8.23
CA ALA A 32 -16.51 4.38 8.87
C ALA A 32 -15.89 4.94 10.17
N GLY A 33 -16.24 6.18 10.51
CA GLY A 33 -15.86 6.78 11.80
C GLY A 33 -14.37 7.14 11.95
N ASN A 34 -13.70 7.50 10.85
CA ASN A 34 -12.27 7.86 10.81
C ASN A 34 -11.34 6.70 11.17
N THR A 35 -11.76 5.48 10.82
CA THR A 35 -11.05 4.25 11.14
C THR A 35 -10.37 3.70 9.88
N VAL A 36 -9.28 2.96 10.05
CA VAL A 36 -8.65 2.17 9.00
C VAL A 36 -8.63 0.69 9.38
N ASN A 37 -8.76 -0.14 8.35
CA ASN A 37 -8.78 -1.59 8.44
C ASN A 37 -7.76 -2.21 7.49
N GLU A 38 -7.42 -3.48 7.76
CA GLU A 38 -6.75 -4.29 6.77
C GLU A 38 -7.59 -4.43 5.51
N CYS A 39 -6.91 -4.45 4.38
CA CYS A 39 -7.52 -4.81 3.11
C CYS A 39 -7.84 -6.31 3.02
N GLY A 40 -8.98 -6.64 2.42
CA GLY A 40 -9.26 -7.96 1.86
C GLY A 40 -8.64 -8.21 0.49
N ILE A 41 -8.80 -9.42 -0.04
CA ILE A 41 -8.35 -9.80 -1.39
C ILE A 41 -9.17 -9.04 -2.42
N GLY A 42 -8.50 -8.39 -3.38
CA GLY A 42 -9.16 -7.67 -4.47
C GLY A 42 -9.59 -6.24 -4.12
N ASP A 43 -9.48 -5.84 -2.85
CA ASP A 43 -9.85 -4.50 -2.42
C ASP A 43 -8.93 -3.43 -3.02
N SER A 44 -9.53 -2.27 -3.31
CA SER A 44 -8.80 -1.05 -3.67
C SER A 44 -8.36 -0.34 -2.40
N PHE A 45 -7.09 -0.44 -2.06
CA PHE A 45 -6.53 0.30 -0.92
C PHE A 45 -6.50 1.81 -1.16
N CYS A 46 -6.56 2.56 -0.08
CA CYS A 46 -6.44 4.02 -0.11
C CYS A 46 -5.02 4.52 0.22
N GLY A 47 -4.18 3.67 0.82
CA GLY A 47 -2.85 4.05 1.30
C GLY A 47 -2.13 2.90 1.99
N ILE A 48 -0.94 3.19 2.50
CA ILE A 48 -0.09 2.23 3.23
C ILE A 48 0.05 2.69 4.68
N SER A 49 -0.18 1.79 5.63
CA SER A 49 0.11 2.02 7.05
C SER A 49 1.62 2.16 7.24
N LYS A 50 2.11 3.31 7.66
CA LYS A 50 3.53 3.57 7.94
C LYS A 50 3.92 3.17 9.36
N SER A 51 3.00 3.33 10.30
CA SER A 51 3.20 2.96 11.69
C SER A 51 1.87 2.75 12.40
N PHE A 52 1.92 1.93 13.43
CA PHE A 52 0.82 1.70 14.36
C PHE A 52 1.32 1.92 15.79
N ARG A 53 0.55 2.68 16.58
CA ARG A 53 0.85 2.92 17.99
C ARG A 53 -0.42 3.30 18.75
N ASN A 54 -0.65 2.64 19.89
CA ASN A 54 -1.73 2.97 20.82
C ASN A 54 -3.12 3.08 20.15
N GLY A 55 -3.45 2.17 19.22
CA GLY A 55 -4.73 2.18 18.52
C GLY A 55 -4.86 3.25 17.43
N LEU A 56 -3.77 3.91 17.05
CA LEU A 56 -3.71 4.87 15.95
C LEU A 56 -2.76 4.36 14.86
N ALA A 57 -3.14 4.58 13.61
CA ALA A 57 -2.35 4.24 12.44
C ALA A 57 -2.00 5.50 11.66
N ALA A 58 -0.72 5.68 11.35
CA ALA A 58 -0.28 6.71 10.40
C ALA A 58 -0.30 6.09 9.00
N VAL A 59 -1.09 6.65 8.09
CA VAL A 59 -1.29 6.11 6.74
C VAL A 59 -0.78 7.11 5.71
N GLN A 60 0.16 6.68 4.88
CA GLN A 60 0.61 7.43 3.72
C GLN A 60 -0.44 7.29 2.61
N LEU A 61 -1.00 8.43 2.19
CA LEU A 61 -2.08 8.51 1.21
C LEU A 61 -1.61 9.01 -0.17
N SER A 62 -0.38 9.49 -0.27
CA SER A 62 0.22 9.88 -1.55
C SER A 62 1.73 9.77 -1.53
N GLY A 63 2.31 9.76 -2.72
CA GLY A 63 3.76 9.74 -2.92
C GLY A 63 4.29 8.35 -3.27
N ILE A 64 5.61 8.20 -3.26
CA ILE A 64 6.23 6.92 -3.61
C ILE A 64 6.26 6.01 -2.38
N VAL A 65 5.87 4.75 -2.58
CA VAL A 65 5.97 3.69 -1.58
C VAL A 65 6.57 2.44 -2.18
N THR A 66 7.23 1.65 -1.32
CA THR A 66 7.69 0.31 -1.63
C THR A 66 6.98 -0.67 -0.70
N ILE A 67 6.34 -1.69 -1.27
CA ILE A 67 5.67 -2.75 -0.49
C ILE A 67 5.87 -4.12 -1.13
N GLY A 68 5.67 -5.18 -0.36
CA GLY A 68 5.67 -6.54 -0.89
C GLY A 68 4.54 -6.74 -1.91
N TYR A 69 4.81 -7.53 -2.95
CA TYR A 69 3.78 -8.07 -3.83
C TYR A 69 3.71 -9.59 -3.73
N SER A 70 2.62 -10.16 -4.24
CA SER A 70 2.44 -11.61 -4.40
C SER A 70 1.84 -11.96 -5.75
N GLY A 71 2.06 -13.20 -6.20
CA GLY A 71 1.62 -13.67 -7.51
C GLY A 71 2.56 -13.17 -8.62
N THR A 72 1.97 -12.80 -9.76
CA THR A 72 2.72 -12.29 -10.91
C THR A 72 3.41 -10.97 -10.57
N ALA A 73 4.68 -10.85 -10.96
CA ALA A 73 5.43 -9.61 -10.80
C ALA A 73 4.76 -8.49 -11.60
N PRO A 74 4.52 -7.31 -10.99
CA PRO A 74 4.08 -6.13 -11.74
C PRO A 74 5.11 -5.70 -12.79
N SER A 75 4.68 -4.96 -13.80
CA SER A 75 5.58 -4.38 -14.81
C SER A 75 5.81 -2.89 -14.54
N ALA A 76 6.94 -2.33 -14.96
CA ALA A 76 7.13 -0.88 -14.93
C ALA A 76 6.07 -0.17 -15.79
N GLY A 77 5.62 1.02 -15.35
CA GLY A 77 4.51 1.74 -15.97
C GLY A 77 3.19 1.58 -15.20
N TYR A 78 2.08 1.91 -15.84
CA TYR A 78 0.76 1.87 -15.22
C TYR A 78 0.21 0.45 -15.14
N ASN A 79 -0.11 -0.01 -13.92
CA ASN A 79 -0.74 -1.31 -13.69
C ASN A 79 -1.84 -1.17 -12.63
N ASN A 80 -2.86 -2.01 -12.69
CA ASN A 80 -3.86 -2.12 -11.64
C ASN A 80 -3.33 -2.97 -10.49
N LEU A 81 -3.25 -2.38 -9.31
CA LEU A 81 -2.91 -3.10 -8.08
C LEU A 81 -4.14 -3.18 -7.18
N ALA A 82 -4.30 -4.34 -6.57
CA ALA A 82 -5.27 -4.58 -5.51
C ALA A 82 -4.57 -5.22 -4.30
N CYS A 83 -5.27 -5.22 -3.19
CA CYS A 83 -4.80 -5.91 -2.00
C CYS A 83 -4.83 -7.44 -2.17
N ASN A 84 -3.84 -8.12 -1.61
CA ASN A 84 -3.75 -9.58 -1.65
C ASN A 84 -4.35 -10.27 -0.42
N GLY A 85 -4.93 -9.50 0.53
CA GLY A 85 -5.48 -10.01 1.80
C GLY A 85 -4.45 -10.47 2.84
N ALA A 86 -3.15 -10.31 2.60
CA ALA A 86 -2.07 -10.73 3.50
C ALA A 86 -0.98 -9.66 3.62
N GLY A 87 -1.39 -8.40 3.71
CA GLY A 87 -0.49 -7.26 3.92
C GLY A 87 0.38 -6.88 2.72
N LYS A 88 0.09 -7.42 1.52
CA LYS A 88 0.81 -7.14 0.28
C LYS A 88 -0.17 -6.72 -0.82
N VAL A 89 0.38 -6.37 -1.98
CA VAL A 89 -0.40 -6.09 -3.19
C VAL A 89 -0.25 -7.20 -4.23
N SER A 90 -1.17 -7.27 -5.18
CA SER A 90 -1.09 -8.13 -6.35
C SER A 90 -1.58 -7.37 -7.56
N VAL A 91 -1.08 -7.74 -8.75
CA VAL A 91 -1.66 -7.26 -10.01
C VAL A 91 -3.10 -7.75 -10.10
N ALA A 92 -4.04 -6.84 -10.27
CA ALA A 92 -5.46 -7.14 -10.35
C ALA A 92 -5.87 -7.41 -11.81
N SER A 93 -6.59 -8.51 -12.05
CA SER A 93 -7.24 -8.78 -13.34
C SER A 93 -8.57 -8.04 -13.49
N GLU A 94 -9.26 -7.79 -12.38
CA GLU A 94 -10.50 -7.02 -12.30
C GLU A 94 -10.47 -6.15 -11.03
N GLY A 95 -11.03 -4.94 -11.11
CA GLY A 95 -11.01 -3.98 -10.00
C GLY A 95 -9.62 -3.42 -9.70
N GLY A 96 -9.36 -3.16 -8.43
CA GLY A 96 -8.16 -2.49 -7.95
C GLY A 96 -8.07 -1.02 -8.38
N ARG A 97 -6.87 -0.45 -8.26
CA ARG A 97 -6.57 0.92 -8.66
C ARG A 97 -5.32 0.96 -9.51
N GLU A 98 -5.34 1.80 -10.53
CA GLU A 98 -4.17 2.01 -11.39
C GLU A 98 -3.11 2.83 -10.64
N TYR A 99 -1.87 2.34 -10.64
CA TYR A 99 -0.72 3.03 -10.07
C TYR A 99 0.45 3.02 -11.04
N LEU A 100 1.26 4.09 -11.01
CA LEU A 100 2.51 4.17 -11.76
C LEU A 100 3.62 3.44 -11.02
N ILE A 101 4.04 2.29 -11.54
CA ILE A 101 5.16 1.52 -11.00
C ILE A 101 6.47 2.04 -11.59
N VAL A 102 7.40 2.38 -10.69
CA VAL A 102 8.71 2.94 -11.03
C VAL A 102 9.85 1.93 -10.86
N ASP A 103 9.66 0.91 -10.03
CA ASP A 103 10.64 -0.17 -9.82
C ASP A 103 9.98 -1.46 -9.32
N VAL A 104 10.55 -2.61 -9.69
CA VAL A 104 10.10 -3.94 -9.26
C VAL A 104 11.32 -4.79 -8.94
N ASN A 105 11.40 -5.25 -7.69
CA ASN A 105 12.45 -6.16 -7.25
C ASN A 105 11.89 -7.57 -7.12
N THR A 106 12.21 -8.42 -8.11
CA THR A 106 11.74 -9.82 -8.15
C THR A 106 12.45 -10.74 -7.16
N THR A 107 13.63 -10.36 -6.67
CA THR A 107 14.37 -11.13 -5.66
C THR A 107 13.77 -10.95 -4.26
N LYS A 108 13.37 -9.72 -3.92
CA LYS A 108 12.74 -9.37 -2.63
C LYS A 108 11.21 -9.41 -2.67
N SER A 109 10.64 -9.62 -3.85
CA SER A 109 9.21 -9.53 -4.13
C SER A 109 8.60 -8.21 -3.65
N THR A 110 9.25 -7.08 -4.00
CA THR A 110 8.76 -5.73 -3.68
C THR A 110 8.49 -4.93 -4.93
N VAL A 111 7.47 -4.07 -4.86
CA VAL A 111 7.09 -3.13 -5.92
C VAL A 111 7.14 -1.72 -5.37
N THR A 112 7.70 -0.80 -6.15
CA THR A 112 7.76 0.63 -5.84
C THR A 112 6.87 1.39 -6.81
N PHE A 113 5.89 2.13 -6.29
CA PHE A 113 4.90 2.82 -7.11
C PHE A 113 4.45 4.14 -6.49
N LEU A 114 3.85 5.00 -7.32
CA LEU A 114 3.23 6.26 -6.92
C LEU A 114 1.78 6.01 -6.48
N LEU A 115 1.48 6.27 -5.21
CA LEU A 115 0.13 6.34 -4.62
C LEU A 115 -0.64 7.58 -5.05
#